data_AF-A0A2Z5UF44-F1
#
_entry.id   AF-A0A2Z5UF44-F1
#
_cell.length_a   1.000
_cell.length_b   1.000
_cell.length_c   1.000
_cell.angle_alpha   90.00
_cell.angle_beta   90.00
_cell.angle_gamma   90.00
#
_symmetry.space_group_name_H-M   'P 1'
#
loop_
_entity.id
_entity.type
_entity.pdbx_description
1 polymer ?
#
loop_
_entity_poly.entity_id
_entity_poly.type
_entity_poly.pdbx_seq_one_letter_code
_entity_poly.pdbx_strand_id
1 'polypeptide(L)'
;MSDLLLLSEAQMRRIEGHFPLSHGVPRVDDRRILSGILFVIRNGLRWRDAPTGYGPHKTIYNRFIRWSRLGVFDRIFADLAKDGDGVLMIDATHIKAHRTAASLFKKGLYPALSDAAGAG
;
A
#
# COMPACT_ATOMS: atom_id res chain seq x y z
N MET A 1 -19.71 -4.98 -12.04
CA MET A 1 -19.56 -4.60 -10.62
C MET A 1 -18.28 -5.26 -10.13
N SER A 2 -17.23 -4.48 -9.85
CA SER A 2 -16.00 -5.06 -9.30
C SER A 2 -16.22 -5.24 -7.80
N ASP A 3 -16.18 -6.49 -7.33
CA ASP A 3 -16.19 -6.77 -5.89
C ASP A 3 -14.95 -6.10 -5.28
N LEU A 4 -15.20 -5.07 -4.47
CA LEU A 4 -14.14 -4.37 -3.76
C LEU A 4 -13.66 -5.30 -2.65
N LEU A 5 -12.40 -5.70 -2.72
CA LEU A 5 -11.71 -6.43 -1.67
C LEU A 5 -11.39 -5.46 -0.53
N LEU A 6 -12.40 -5.18 0.29
CA LEU A 6 -12.25 -4.40 1.50
C LEU A 6 -11.64 -5.27 2.60
N LEU A 7 -10.72 -4.69 3.37
CA LEU A 7 -10.28 -5.29 4.63
C LEU A 7 -11.49 -5.60 5.51
N SER A 8 -11.48 -6.69 6.27
CA SER A 8 -12.54 -6.95 7.24
C SER A 8 -12.51 -5.93 8.38
N GLU A 9 -13.62 -5.78 9.10
CA GLU A 9 -13.65 -4.89 10.28
C GLU A 9 -12.70 -5.36 11.37
N ALA A 10 -12.52 -6.67 11.53
CA ALA A 10 -11.59 -7.25 12.48
C ALA A 10 -10.14 -6.90 12.12
N GLN A 11 -9.76 -7.03 10.85
CA GLN A 11 -8.45 -6.62 10.36
C GLN A 11 -8.24 -5.12 10.56
N MET A 12 -9.26 -4.30 10.26
CA MET A 12 -9.17 -2.85 10.42
C MET A 12 -9.00 -2.44 11.88
N ARG A 13 -9.81 -2.97 12.80
CA ARG A 13 -9.71 -2.71 14.25
C ARG A 13 -8.33 -3.01 14.80
N ARG A 14 -7.70 -4.07 14.30
CA ARG A 14 -6.36 -4.45 14.74
C ARG A 14 -5.31 -3.40 14.37
N ILE A 15 -5.40 -2.83 13.18
CA ILE A 15 -4.40 -1.88 12.66
C ILE A 15 -4.75 -0.42 12.90
N GLU A 16 -5.97 -0.12 13.35
CA GLU A 16 -6.49 1.26 13.41
C GLU A 16 -5.65 2.17 14.32
N GLY A 17 -5.06 1.60 15.38
CA GLY A 17 -4.17 2.32 16.31
C GLY A 17 -2.86 2.80 15.70
N HIS A 18 -2.49 2.32 14.50
CA HIS A 18 -1.26 2.74 13.83
C HIS A 18 -1.44 3.97 12.93
N PHE A 19 -2.69 4.32 12.55
CA PHE A 19 -2.92 5.47 11.69
C PHE A 19 -2.73 6.78 12.45
N PRO A 20 -2.20 7.83 11.78
CA PRO A 20 -2.07 9.15 12.39
C PRO A 20 -3.44 9.69 12.81
N LEU A 21 -3.48 10.38 13.95
CA LEU A 21 -4.67 11.06 14.46
C LEU A 21 -5.14 12.13 13.46
N SER A 22 -6.46 12.15 13.20
CA SER A 22 -7.04 13.21 12.39
C SER A 22 -7.13 14.50 13.23
N HIS A 23 -6.55 15.59 12.73
CA HIS A 23 -6.59 16.89 13.38
C HIS A 23 -7.91 17.60 13.03
N GLY A 24 -9.04 17.07 13.50
CA GLY A 24 -10.36 17.72 13.39
C GLY A 24 -11.08 17.57 12.04
N VAL A 25 -10.53 16.84 11.06
CA VAL A 25 -11.21 16.55 9.78
C VAL A 25 -11.84 15.15 9.84
N PRO A 26 -13.10 14.96 9.45
CA PRO A 26 -13.70 13.63 9.36
C PRO A 26 -12.83 12.72 8.48
N ARG A 27 -12.46 11.54 8.98
CA ARG A 27 -11.64 10.60 8.21
C ARG A 27 -12.41 10.18 6.96
N VAL A 28 -11.88 10.51 5.77
CA VAL A 28 -12.16 9.73 4.57
C VAL A 28 -11.87 8.27 4.93
N ASP A 29 -12.82 7.38 4.65
CA ASP A 29 -12.83 5.97 5.04
C ASP A 29 -11.44 5.32 4.88
N ASP A 30 -10.68 5.27 5.97
CA ASP A 30 -9.28 4.81 5.99
C ASP A 30 -9.21 3.33 5.59
N ARG A 31 -10.25 2.56 5.92
CA ARG A 31 -10.40 1.17 5.51
C ARG A 31 -10.51 1.08 3.99
N ARG A 32 -11.32 1.93 3.37
CA ARG A 32 -11.50 1.98 1.90
C ARG A 32 -10.21 2.40 1.19
N ILE A 33 -9.54 3.44 1.68
CA ILE A 33 -8.28 3.91 1.10
C ILE A 33 -7.19 2.86 1.24
N LEU A 34 -7.04 2.26 2.43
CA LEU A 34 -6.05 1.20 2.63
C LEU A 34 -6.34 -0.01 1.76
N SER A 35 -7.60 -0.42 1.64
CA SER A 35 -8.00 -1.52 0.74
C SER A 35 -7.64 -1.22 -0.72
N GLY A 36 -7.83 0.03 -1.16
CA GLY A 36 -7.40 0.47 -2.48
C GLY A 36 -5.88 0.44 -2.68
N ILE A 37 -5.11 0.82 -1.65
CA ILE A 37 -3.64 0.72 -1.67
C ILE A 37 -3.22 -0.74 -1.82
N LEU A 38 -3.80 -1.65 -1.02
CA LEU A 38 -3.52 -3.07 -1.06
C LEU A 38 -3.87 -3.67 -2.41
N PHE A 39 -5.04 -3.34 -2.95
CA PHE A 39 -5.47 -3.80 -4.26
C PHE A 39 -4.48 -3.40 -5.35
N VAL A 40 -4.04 -2.14 -5.39
CA VAL A 40 -3.08 -1.67 -6.40
C VAL A 40 -1.75 -2.41 -6.28
N ILE A 41 -1.22 -2.56 -5.06
CA ILE A 41 0.08 -3.19 -4.81
C ILE A 41 0.04 -4.69 -5.13
N ARG A 42 -0.99 -5.41 -4.64
CA ARG A 42 -1.16 -6.85 -4.85
C ARG A 42 -1.28 -7.23 -6.32
N ASN A 43 -1.92 -6.38 -7.12
CA ASN A 43 -2.13 -6.63 -8.55
C ASN A 43 -1.06 -5.95 -9.43
N GLY A 44 -0.08 -5.24 -8.86
CA GLY A 44 0.94 -4.52 -9.63
C GLY A 44 0.39 -3.43 -10.54
N LEU A 45 -0.74 -2.80 -10.19
CA LEU A 45 -1.43 -1.82 -11.03
C LEU A 45 -0.79 -0.44 -10.92
N ARG A 46 -1.05 0.41 -11.93
CA ARG A 46 -0.80 1.84 -11.76
C ARG A 46 -1.86 2.41 -10.82
N TRP A 47 -1.49 3.40 -10.00
CA TRP A 47 -2.43 4.07 -9.10
C TRP A 47 -3.68 4.60 -9.81
N ARG A 48 -3.53 5.08 -11.06
CA ARG A 48 -4.63 5.58 -11.91
C ARG A 48 -5.66 4.52 -12.28
N ASP A 49 -5.25 3.26 -12.28
CA ASP A 49 -6.08 2.11 -12.66
C ASP A 49 -6.78 1.49 -11.44
N ALA A 50 -6.58 2.06 -10.25
CA ALA A 50 -7.31 1.66 -9.05
C ALA A 50 -8.83 1.81 -9.27
N PRO A 51 -9.64 0.81 -8.89
CA PRO A 51 -11.09 0.94 -8.96
C PRO A 51 -11.58 2.20 -8.24
N THR A 52 -12.40 3.00 -8.90
CA THR A 52 -12.97 4.25 -8.35
C THR A 52 -13.77 4.00 -7.08
N GLY A 53 -14.25 2.77 -6.91
CA GLY A 53 -14.88 2.28 -5.70
C GLY A 53 -13.99 2.30 -4.45
N TYR A 54 -12.67 2.50 -4.54
CA TYR A 54 -11.81 2.76 -3.37
C TYR A 54 -11.60 4.26 -3.07
N GLY A 55 -12.10 5.14 -3.94
CA GLY A 55 -11.90 6.58 -3.87
C GLY A 55 -10.96 7.10 -4.97
N PRO A 56 -10.70 8.42 -5.00
CA PRO A 56 -9.88 9.03 -6.04
C PRO A 56 -8.44 8.51 -6.01
N HIS A 57 -7.91 8.10 -7.17
CA HIS A 57 -6.54 7.56 -7.28
C HIS A 57 -5.46 8.48 -6.68
N LYS A 58 -5.61 9.81 -6.82
CA LYS A 58 -4.69 10.79 -6.22
C LYS A 58 -4.70 10.71 -4.69
N THR A 59 -5.87 10.50 -4.09
CA THR A 59 -6.02 10.35 -2.63
C THR A 59 -5.35 9.08 -2.16
N ILE A 60 -5.56 7.96 -2.86
CA ILE A 60 -4.91 6.66 -2.57
C ILE A 60 -3.39 6.82 -2.57
N TYR A 61 -2.82 7.37 -3.64
CA TYR A 61 -1.38 7.62 -3.76
C TYR A 61 -0.84 8.54 -2.67
N ASN A 62 -1.49 9.69 -2.43
CA ASN A 62 -1.05 10.66 -1.43
C ASN A 62 -1.07 10.05 -0.01
N ARG A 63 -2.08 9.23 0.31
CA ARG A 63 -2.18 8.52 1.59
C ARG A 63 -1.06 7.51 1.71
N PHE A 64 -0.80 6.72 0.67
CA PHE A 64 0.31 5.76 0.63
C PHE A 64 1.66 6.44 0.92
N ILE A 65 1.97 7.55 0.24
CA ILE A 65 3.22 8.28 0.46
C ILE A 65 3.30 8.83 1.89
N ARG A 66 2.23 9.45 2.39
CA ARG A 66 2.20 10.02 3.75
C ARG A 66 2.38 8.94 4.81
N TRP A 67 1.64 7.85 4.72
CA TRP A 67 1.71 6.73 5.67
C TRP A 67 3.05 6.00 5.62
N SER A 68 3.64 5.85 4.42
CA SER A 68 4.99 5.30 4.27
C SER A 68 6.04 6.17 4.98
N ARG A 69 5.96 7.49 4.83
CA ARG A 69 6.90 8.43 5.50
C ARG A 69 6.73 8.43 7.01
N LEU A 70 5.51 8.24 7.50
CA LEU A 70 5.19 8.16 8.94
C LEU A 70 5.42 6.75 9.54
N GLY A 71 5.97 5.80 8.77
CA GLY A 71 6.20 4.43 9.24
C GLY A 71 4.94 3.71 9.68
N VAL A 72 3.77 4.06 9.14
CA VAL A 72 2.49 3.41 9.50
C VAL A 72 2.52 1.95 9.07
N PHE A 73 2.91 1.68 7.82
CA PHE A 73 3.00 0.34 7.28
C PHE A 73 4.00 -0.52 8.05
N ASP A 74 5.16 0.04 8.43
CA ASP A 74 6.17 -0.69 9.22
C ASP A 74 5.63 -1.16 10.58
N ARG A 75 4.87 -0.29 11.26
CA ARG A 75 4.24 -0.62 12.55
C ARG A 75 3.17 -1.69 12.38
N ILE A 76 2.36 -1.58 11.34
CA ILE A 76 1.38 -2.62 10.98
C ILE A 76 2.11 -3.95 10.75
N PHE A 77 3.19 -4.00 9.95
CA PHE A 77 3.92 -5.24 9.69
C PHE A 77 4.56 -5.84 10.93
N ALA A 78 5.16 -5.00 11.76
CA ALA A 78 5.77 -5.45 13.01
C ALA A 78 4.73 -6.04 13.97
N ASP A 79 3.50 -5.52 13.96
CA ASP A 79 2.41 -6.06 14.77
C ASP A 79 1.86 -7.38 14.21
N LEU A 80 1.61 -7.44 12.90
CA LEU A 80 1.06 -8.63 12.25
C LEU A 80 2.03 -9.82 12.25
N ALA A 81 3.33 -9.56 12.16
CA ALA A 81 4.35 -10.60 12.21
C ALA A 81 4.38 -11.33 13.57
N LYS A 82 3.81 -10.75 14.64
CA LYS A 82 3.76 -11.39 15.96
C LYS A 82 2.71 -12.50 16.04
N ASP A 83 1.64 -12.41 15.26
CA ASP A 83 0.47 -13.29 15.44
C ASP A 83 0.23 -14.26 14.26
N GLY A 84 1.08 -14.25 13.23
CA GLY A 84 1.06 -15.28 12.18
C GLY A 84 -0.15 -15.28 11.23
N ASP A 85 -0.89 -14.17 11.11
CA ASP A 85 -2.03 -14.06 10.18
C ASP A 85 -1.55 -13.97 8.71
N GLY A 86 -1.70 -15.07 7.97
CA GLY A 86 -1.07 -15.28 6.66
C GLY A 86 -1.54 -14.36 5.53
N VAL A 87 -2.81 -13.95 5.47
CA VAL A 87 -3.32 -13.12 4.34
C VAL A 87 -2.79 -11.70 4.44
N LEU A 88 -2.89 -11.11 5.63
CA LEU A 88 -2.39 -9.76 5.87
C LEU A 88 -0.85 -9.74 5.90
N MET A 89 -0.21 -10.87 6.25
CA MET A 89 1.24 -11.06 6.11
C MET A 89 1.68 -11.13 4.64
N ILE A 90 0.91 -11.76 3.74
CA ILE A 90 1.20 -11.73 2.29
C ILE A 90 1.08 -10.30 1.75
N ASP A 91 0.02 -9.58 2.09
CA ASP A 91 -0.14 -8.19 1.67
C ASP A 91 0.97 -7.29 2.27
N ALA A 92 1.41 -7.60 3.48
CA ALA A 92 2.53 -6.94 4.13
C ALA A 92 3.87 -7.16 3.44
N THR A 93 4.16 -8.41 3.02
CA THR A 93 5.39 -8.69 2.25
C THR A 93 5.36 -7.98 0.90
N HIS A 94 4.20 -7.87 0.24
CA HIS A 94 4.05 -7.11 -1.00
C HIS A 94 4.35 -5.62 -0.79
N ILE A 95 3.81 -4.99 0.26
CA ILE A 95 4.12 -3.59 0.56
C ILE A 95 5.59 -3.41 0.95
N LYS A 96 6.18 -4.33 1.74
CA LYS A 96 7.61 -4.26 2.12
C LYS A 96 8.53 -4.45 0.92
N ALA A 97 8.21 -5.38 0.03
CA ALA A 97 8.92 -5.59 -1.23
C ALA A 97 8.83 -4.32 -2.10
N HIS A 98 7.63 -3.73 -2.22
CA HIS A 98 7.44 -2.46 -2.92
C HIS A 98 8.19 -1.31 -2.24
N ARG A 99 8.23 -1.21 -0.90
CA ARG A 99 9.04 -0.20 -0.20
C ARG A 99 10.51 -0.37 -0.51
N THR A 100 11.02 -1.60 -0.45
CA THR A 100 12.41 -1.92 -0.75
C THR A 100 12.73 -1.50 -2.18
N ALA A 101 11.91 -1.92 -3.15
CA ALA A 101 12.03 -1.49 -4.54
C ALA A 101 11.98 0.04 -4.69
N ALA A 102 10.98 0.72 -4.11
CA ALA A 102 10.83 2.18 -4.18
C ALA A 102 11.96 2.94 -3.47
N SER A 103 12.52 2.40 -2.38
CA SER A 103 13.67 2.98 -1.67
C SER A 103 14.97 2.82 -2.45
N LEU A 104 15.13 1.73 -3.21
CA LEU A 104 16.23 1.52 -4.15
C LEU A 104 16.12 2.47 -5.35
N PHE A 105 14.90 2.70 -5.87
CA PHE A 105 14.64 3.73 -6.87
C PHE A 105 14.98 5.13 -6.37
N LYS A 106 14.72 5.42 -5.09
CA LYS A 106 15.05 6.73 -4.48
C LYS A 106 16.55 6.92 -4.23
N LYS A 107 17.37 5.86 -4.32
CA LYS A 107 18.83 5.89 -4.14
C LYS A 107 19.61 5.79 -5.45
N GLY A 108 18.93 5.87 -6.62
CA GLY A 108 19.59 5.93 -7.93
C GLY A 108 20.41 4.70 -8.29
N LEU A 109 20.09 3.53 -7.73
CA LEU A 109 20.94 2.33 -7.82
C LEU A 109 20.40 1.23 -8.75
N TYR A 110 19.80 1.63 -9.87
CA TYR A 110 19.72 0.77 -11.05
C TYR A 110 20.36 1.51 -12.23
N PRO A 111 21.52 1.04 -12.76
CA PRO A 111 21.84 1.35 -14.14
C PRO A 111 20.70 0.77 -14.99
N ALA A 112 20.22 1.57 -15.94
CA ALA A 112 19.17 1.19 -16.86
C ALA A 112 19.47 -0.19 -17.49
N LEU A 113 18.68 -1.20 -17.12
CA LEU A 113 18.52 -2.38 -17.97
C LEU A 113 17.55 -2.01 -19.09
N SER A 114 18.06 -1.22 -20.03
CA SER A 114 17.60 -1.13 -21.41
C SER A 114 18.86 -0.97 -22.24
N ASP A 115 19.44 -2.10 -22.64
CA ASP A 115 20.07 -2.27 -23.95
C ASP A 115 20.39 -3.75 -24.12
N ALA A 116 19.37 -4.50 -24.56
CA ALA A 116 19.54 -5.81 -25.16
C ALA A 116 18.37 -6.09 -26.12
N ALA A 117 18.53 -5.67 -27.39
CA ALA A 117 17.98 -6.26 -28.63
C ALA A 117 18.04 -5.17 -29.73
N GLY A 118 18.61 -5.33 -30.92
CA GLY A 118 19.27 -6.43 -31.62
C GLY A 118 19.98 -5.82 -32.85
N ALA A 119 20.99 -6.49 -33.38
CA ALA A 119 20.95 -7.07 -34.73
C ALA A 119 20.66 -6.07 -35.86
N GLY A 120 21.72 -5.72 -36.59
CA GLY A 120 21.74 -4.96 -37.84
C GLY A 120 23.18 -4.72 -38.28
#